data_AF-A0A7R8VX28-F1
#
_entry.id   AF-A0A7R8VX28-F1
#
_cell.length_a   1.000
_cell.length_b   1.000
_cell.length_c   1.000
_cell.angle_alpha   90.00
_cell.angle_beta   90.00
_cell.angle_gamma   90.00
#
_symmetry.space_group_name_H-M   'P 1'
#
loop_
_entity.id
_entity.type
_entity.pdbx_description
1 polymer ?
#
loop_
_entity_poly.entity_id
_entity_poly.type
_entity_poly.pdbx_seq_one_letter_code
_entity_poly.pdbx_strand_id
1 'polypeptide(L)'
;RQNNARKITAVWMEIGAFSCVEPEAVQFCFELACRETLAQGCELHLDTPAAESWCRTCQQDIALLSPNVLICPQCGGRDLRVIAGDGMKIKRIEIE
;
A
#
# COMPACT_ATOMS: atom_id res chain seq x y z
N ARG A 1 0.72 -18.84 14.05
CA ARG A 1 0.17 -19.98 14.84
C ARG A 1 -0.53 -21.02 13.97
N GLN A 2 -1.42 -20.66 13.04
CA GLN A 2 -2.08 -21.63 12.15
C GLN A 2 -1.11 -22.46 11.28
N ASN A 3 0.06 -21.90 10.92
CA ASN A 3 1.06 -22.57 10.09
C ASN A 3 2.22 -23.21 10.87
N ASN A 4 2.15 -23.33 12.21
CA ASN A 4 3.26 -23.78 13.07
C ASN A 4 4.60 -23.05 12.86
N ALA A 5 4.55 -21.83 12.31
CA ALA A 5 5.71 -20.96 12.09
C ALA A 5 6.50 -20.78 13.39
N ARG A 6 7.81 -21.03 13.31
CA ARG A 6 8.77 -20.82 14.39
C ARG A 6 9.37 -19.43 14.32
N LYS A 7 9.41 -18.84 13.13
CA LYS A 7 9.88 -17.48 12.89
C LYS A 7 9.20 -16.90 11.66
N ILE A 8 8.99 -15.58 11.64
CA ILE A 8 8.64 -14.82 10.43
C ILE A 8 9.92 -14.15 9.95
N THR A 9 10.32 -14.41 8.71
CA THR A 9 11.55 -13.86 8.12
C THR A 9 11.29 -12.56 7.39
N ALA A 10 10.12 -12.43 6.75
CA ALA A 10 9.76 -11.23 6.01
C ALA A 10 8.24 -11.06 5.82
N VAL A 11 7.81 -9.81 5.63
CA VAL A 11 6.42 -9.41 5.39
C VAL A 11 6.36 -8.44 4.21
N TRP A 12 5.47 -8.72 3.25
CA TRP A 12 5.15 -7.80 2.16
C TRP A 12 3.80 -7.16 2.43
N MET A 13 3.77 -5.84 2.42
CA MET A 13 2.59 -5.04 2.70
C MET A 13 2.43 -3.99 1.62
N GLU A 14 1.20 -3.83 1.15
CA GLU A 14 0.80 -2.80 0.19
C GLU A 14 0.04 -1.71 0.93
N ILE A 15 0.41 -0.45 0.69
CA ILE A 15 -0.25 0.74 1.21
C ILE A 15 -0.85 1.48 0.02
N GLY A 16 -2.17 1.43 -0.10
CA GLY A 16 -2.88 2.07 -1.20
C GLY A 16 -2.70 3.60 -1.20
N ALA A 17 -2.55 4.19 -2.39
CA ALA A 17 -2.29 5.62 -2.57
C ALA A 17 -3.35 6.54 -1.93
N PHE A 18 -4.57 6.05 -1.75
CA PHE A 18 -5.67 6.81 -1.14
C PHE A 18 -5.91 6.48 0.34
N SER A 19 -5.02 5.71 0.97
CA SER A 19 -5.16 5.29 2.37
C SER A 19 -4.84 6.38 3.39
N CYS A 20 -4.21 7.49 2.96
CA CYS A 20 -3.69 8.54 3.84
C CYS A 20 -2.72 8.03 4.91
N VAL A 21 -2.08 6.88 4.66
CA VAL A 21 -1.07 6.28 5.54
C VAL A 21 0.32 6.69 5.08
N GLU A 22 1.13 7.16 6.03
CA GLU A 22 2.55 7.47 5.80
C GLU A 22 3.39 6.19 5.90
N PRO A 23 4.06 5.75 4.81
CA PRO A 23 4.85 4.51 4.80
C PRO A 23 5.96 4.46 5.87
N GLU A 24 6.62 5.59 6.09
CA GLU A 24 7.69 5.75 7.07
C GLU A 24 7.19 5.55 8.50
N ALA A 25 5.98 6.06 8.80
CA ALA A 25 5.36 5.84 10.10
C ALA A 25 4.96 4.38 10.31
N VAL A 26 4.50 3.70 9.25
CA VAL A 26 4.23 2.25 9.28
C VAL A 26 5.51 1.48 9.54
N GLN A 27 6.60 1.79 8.82
CA GLN A 27 7.88 1.11 8.99
C GLN A 27 8.40 1.24 10.43
N PHE A 28 8.35 2.45 10.99
CA PHE A 28 8.73 2.70 12.39
C PHE A 28 7.86 1.92 13.38
N CYS A 29 6.54 2.01 13.24
CA CYS A 29 5.61 1.34 14.15
C CYS A 29 5.69 -0.19 14.04
N PHE A 30 5.94 -0.71 12.83
CA PHE A 30 6.05 -2.13 12.56
C PHE A 30 7.23 -2.75 13.30
N GLU A 31 8.39 -2.11 13.28
CA GLU A 31 9.57 -2.60 14.00
C GLU A 31 9.27 -2.71 15.50
N LEU A 32 8.64 -1.67 16.08
CA LEU A 32 8.25 -1.66 17.49
C LEU A 32 7.23 -2.76 17.81
N ALA A 33 6.21 -2.92 16.97
CA ALA A 33 5.17 -3.92 17.15
C ALA A 33 5.68 -5.36 17.02
N CYS A 34 6.79 -5.57 16.29
CA CYS A 34 7.40 -6.88 16.11
C CYS A 34 8.26 -7.33 17.31
N ARG A 35 8.64 -6.42 18.22
CA ARG A 35 9.47 -6.78 19.37
C ARG A 35 8.79 -7.80 20.26
N GLU A 36 9.55 -8.77 20.74
CA GLU A 36 9.09 -9.86 21.59
C GLU A 36 8.01 -10.75 20.92
N THR A 37 7.98 -10.76 19.58
CA THR A 37 7.10 -11.63 18.77
C THR A 37 7.92 -12.54 17.85
N LEU A 38 7.24 -13.47 17.16
CA LEU A 38 7.86 -14.31 16.11
C LEU A 38 8.37 -13.51 14.89
N ALA A 39 7.94 -12.26 14.74
CA ALA A 39 8.35 -11.35 13.67
C ALA A 39 9.50 -10.42 14.07
N GLN A 40 10.05 -10.58 15.29
CA GLN A 40 11.16 -9.76 15.72
C GLN A 40 12.35 -9.89 14.75
N GLY A 41 12.78 -8.75 14.21
CA GLY A 41 13.88 -8.68 13.25
C GLY A 41 13.54 -9.19 11.84
N CYS A 42 12.26 -9.35 11.50
CA CYS A 42 11.87 -9.68 10.13
C CYS A 42 12.02 -8.48 9.19
N GLU A 43 12.22 -8.75 7.91
CA GLU A 43 12.27 -7.72 6.87
C GLU A 43 10.86 -7.27 6.49
N LEU A 44 10.65 -5.94 6.44
CA LEU A 44 9.41 -5.35 5.95
C LEU A 44 9.62 -4.82 4.53
N HIS A 45 8.86 -5.35 3.59
CA HIS A 45 8.75 -4.82 2.23
C HIS A 45 7.45 -4.05 2.09
N LEU A 46 7.55 -2.74 1.85
CA LEU A 46 6.42 -1.88 1.56
C LEU A 46 6.29 -1.63 0.07
N ASP A 47 5.09 -1.82 -0.46
CA ASP A 47 4.69 -1.41 -1.80
C ASP A 47 3.68 -0.27 -1.71
N THR A 48 3.94 0.79 -2.46
CA THR A 48 3.12 2.01 -2.50
C THR A 48 2.68 2.26 -3.94
N PRO A 49 1.65 1.52 -4.42
CA PRO A 49 1.19 1.65 -5.79
C PRO A 49 0.73 3.08 -6.08
N ALA A 50 0.82 3.48 -7.36
CA ALA A 50 0.39 4.79 -7.80
C ALA A 50 -1.12 5.01 -7.58
N ALA A 51 -1.53 6.28 -7.53
CA ALA A 51 -2.93 6.69 -7.46
C ALA A 51 -3.65 6.48 -8.81
N GLU A 52 -3.83 5.23 -9.22
CA GLU A 52 -4.50 4.84 -10.46
C GLU A 52 -6.00 5.15 -10.42
N SER A 53 -6.49 5.73 -11.50
CA SER A 53 -7.88 6.11 -11.70
C SER A 53 -8.28 5.96 -13.17
N TRP A 54 -9.54 5.68 -13.44
CA TRP A 54 -10.12 5.75 -14.78
C TRP A 54 -10.74 7.13 -15.01
N CYS A 55 -10.30 7.84 -16.04
CA CYS A 55 -10.97 9.07 -16.45
C CYS A 55 -12.15 8.76 -17.37
N ARG A 56 -13.37 9.15 -16.98
CA ARG A 56 -14.56 8.94 -17.81
C ARG A 56 -14.65 9.89 -19.00
N THR A 57 -13.98 11.05 -18.93
CA THR A 57 -13.96 12.03 -20.02
C THR A 57 -13.09 11.57 -21.19
N CYS A 58 -11.84 11.18 -20.95
CA CYS A 58 -10.94 10.71 -22.00
C CYS A 58 -10.87 9.19 -22.15
N GLN A 59 -11.57 8.44 -21.28
CA GLN A 59 -11.67 6.98 -21.31
C GLN A 59 -10.29 6.30 -21.28
N GLN A 60 -9.47 6.68 -20.30
CA GLN A 60 -8.12 6.13 -20.12
C GLN A 60 -7.83 5.88 -18.65
N ASP A 61 -7.01 4.86 -18.38
CA ASP A 61 -6.35 4.66 -17.10
C ASP A 61 -5.26 5.73 -16.95
N ILE A 62 -5.28 6.41 -15.81
CA ILE A 62 -4.37 7.49 -15.47
C ILE A 62 -3.80 7.27 -14.08
N ALA A 63 -2.53 7.62 -13.90
CA ALA A 63 -1.96 7.83 -12.57
C ALA A 63 -2.13 9.30 -12.20
N LEU A 64 -2.72 9.57 -11.03
CA LEU A 64 -2.79 10.94 -10.52
C LEU A 64 -1.43 11.39 -10.00
N LEU A 65 -1.13 12.68 -10.22
CA LEU A 65 0.08 13.32 -9.68
C LEU A 65 0.11 13.30 -8.15
N SER A 66 -1.07 13.39 -7.53
CA SER A 66 -1.26 13.28 -6.10
C SER A 66 -2.67 12.73 -5.82
N PRO A 67 -2.85 11.87 -4.81
CA PRO A 67 -4.19 11.41 -4.39
C PRO A 67 -5.10 12.57 -3.96
N ASN A 68 -4.53 13.72 -3.56
CA ASN A 68 -5.30 14.91 -3.19
C ASN A 68 -5.79 15.73 -4.40
N VAL A 69 -5.32 15.41 -5.62
CA VAL A 69 -5.65 16.16 -6.84
C VAL A 69 -6.41 15.26 -7.80
N LEU A 70 -7.74 15.33 -7.73
CA LEU A 70 -8.65 14.57 -8.61
C LEU A 70 -8.88 15.31 -9.94
N ILE A 71 -7.80 15.50 -10.72
CA ILE A 71 -7.84 16.09 -12.06
C ILE A 71 -7.07 15.18 -13.02
N CYS A 72 -7.69 14.84 -14.14
CA CYS A 72 -7.05 14.05 -15.19
C CYS A 72 -5.85 14.82 -15.77
N PRO A 73 -4.62 14.28 -15.72
CA PRO A 73 -3.44 14.94 -16.27
C PRO A 73 -3.46 14.97 -17.81
N GLN A 74 -4.28 14.13 -18.45
CA GLN A 74 -4.37 14.05 -19.91
C GLN A 74 -5.34 15.06 -20.52
N CYS A 75 -6.51 15.27 -19.91
CA CYS A 75 -7.58 16.11 -20.48
C CYS A 75 -8.08 17.23 -19.56
N GLY A 76 -7.62 17.30 -18.31
CA GLY A 76 -8.11 18.28 -17.32
C GLY A 76 -9.50 17.98 -16.74
N GLY A 77 -10.14 16.88 -17.14
CA GLY A 77 -11.44 16.45 -16.63
C GLY A 77 -11.40 16.02 -15.15
N ARG A 78 -12.54 16.10 -14.46
CA ARG A 78 -12.69 15.76 -13.03
C ARG A 78 -13.56 14.53 -12.77
N ASP A 79 -14.23 14.00 -13.80
CA ASP A 79 -15.02 12.77 -13.67
C ASP A 79 -14.08 11.56 -13.70
N LEU A 80 -13.58 11.22 -12.51
CA LEU A 80 -12.61 10.17 -12.27
C LEU A 80 -13.23 9.08 -11.41
N ARG A 81 -12.95 7.82 -11.75
CA ARG A 81 -13.21 6.66 -10.91
C ARG A 81 -11.89 6.16 -10.36
N VAL A 82 -11.69 6.23 -9.05
CA VAL A 82 -10.51 5.66 -8.38
C VAL A 82 -10.52 4.14 -8.55
N ILE A 83 -9.38 3.59 -8.97
CA ILE A 83 -9.13 2.14 -9.10
C ILE A 83 -8.16 1.68 -8.00
N ALA A 84 -7.18 2.51 -7.68
CA ALA A 84 -6.18 2.20 -6.67
C ALA A 84 -6.81 1.95 -5.30
N GLY A 85 -6.11 1.15 -4.49
CA GLY A 85 -6.52 0.84 -3.13
C GLY A 85 -6.52 2.07 -2.22
N ASP A 86 -7.41 2.04 -1.24
CA ASP A 86 -7.60 3.05 -0.20
C ASP A 86 -7.24 2.52 1.20
N GLY A 87 -6.56 1.38 1.27
CA GLY A 87 -6.24 0.71 2.54
C GLY A 87 -4.87 0.07 2.53
N MET A 88 -4.55 -0.60 3.64
CA MET A 88 -3.30 -1.30 3.87
C MET A 88 -3.55 -2.81 3.93
N LYS A 89 -2.76 -3.61 3.20
CA LYS A 89 -2.97 -5.06 3.09
C LYS A 89 -1.65 -5.82 3.16
N ILE A 90 -1.61 -6.89 3.94
CA ILE A 90 -0.51 -7.86 3.88
C ILE A 90 -0.69 -8.71 2.63
N LYS A 91 0.31 -8.72 1.76
CA LYS A 91 0.32 -9.47 0.49
C LYS A 91 0.96 -10.84 0.67
N ARG A 92 2.01 -10.92 1.48
CA ARG A 92 2.78 -12.15 1.73
C ARG A 92 3.41 -12.11 3.11
N ILE A 93 3.49 -13.27 3.75
CA ILE A 93 4.29 -13.50 4.95
C ILE A 93 5.18 -14.69 4.66
N GLU A 94 6.47 -14.55 4.95
CA GLU A 94 7.45 -15.63 4.85
C GLU A 94 7.80 -16.15 6.24
N ILE A 95 7.89 -17.47 6.37
CA ILE A 95 8.04 -18.16 7.65
C ILE A 95 9.06 -19.29 7.57
N GLU A 96 9.68 -19.60 8.71
CA GLU A 96 10.50 -20.80 8.98
C GLU A 96 9.77 -21.77 9.92
#